data_AF-F4LS24-F1
#
_entry.id   AF-F4LS24-F1
#
_cell.length_a   1.000
_cell.length_b   1.000
_cell.length_c   1.000
_cell.angle_alpha   90.00
_cell.angle_beta   90.00
_cell.angle_gamma   90.00
#
_symmetry.space_group_name_H-M   'P 1'
#
loop_
_entity.id
_entity.type
_entity.pdbx_description
1 polymer ?
#
loop_
_entity_poly.entity_id
_entity_poly.type
_entity_poly.pdbx_seq_one_letter_code
_entity_poly.pdbx_strand_id
1 'polypeptide(L)'
;MSKLFAFGESNVKGHIKNILNYKKPVFWVICSACILVGVISIVLAANPLNKPQDSYLTSAEKFLEYKTEYVGDASKVGNIIRLLKFPEKVKYDHFELHTENVPYGITVHLKTDTQTKNFYTGANLALNQTPFEKNAIIMFSLIGNVDYINFNLTDGKNDYLIQYTKDQADAMMGKDVREFSGEKLTFARLLKTADKIEEDFINKYENSSISTISTIGGADGPLKMYETYKADESDPITGFAWEVVNKDIEYYEEDPKVKIVDSKITRLELVESFNDLTDETIDVYALEYRLLPEDLSKVVLAGGMDVDENGWLKETSSMGSPMLVVSQNGGNMKFIGIIMSGTAAEDGSLKAAVKGLLEKKQ
;
A
#
# COMPACT_ATOMS: atom_id res chain seq x y z
N MET A 1 26.30 88.90 -27.37
CA MET A 1 27.01 89.20 -28.64
C MET A 1 27.73 87.92 -29.06
N SER A 2 27.36 87.33 -30.22
CA SER A 2 28.06 86.28 -31.02
C SER A 2 28.58 85.00 -30.32
N LYS A 3 28.45 83.77 -30.80
CA LYS A 3 28.12 83.21 -32.13
C LYS A 3 27.81 81.70 -31.95
N LEU A 4 26.91 81.16 -32.76
CA LEU A 4 26.44 79.76 -32.79
C LEU A 4 27.47 78.77 -33.39
N PHE A 5 27.39 77.54 -32.88
CA PHE A 5 27.64 76.18 -33.44
C PHE A 5 28.51 75.97 -34.69
N ALA A 6 29.45 75.02 -34.57
CA ALA A 6 29.51 73.82 -35.42
C ALA A 6 30.54 72.80 -34.86
N PHE A 7 30.07 71.80 -34.13
CA PHE A 7 30.81 70.55 -33.89
C PHE A 7 29.80 69.43 -34.09
N GLY A 8 29.96 68.64 -35.14
CA GLY A 8 28.97 67.63 -35.48
C GLY A 8 29.26 66.90 -36.78
N GLU A 9 30.51 66.52 -37.03
CA GLU A 9 30.79 65.50 -38.04
C GLU A 9 32.08 64.74 -37.70
N SER A 10 31.99 63.41 -37.74
CA SER A 10 33.02 62.39 -37.50
C SER A 10 33.09 61.79 -36.09
N ASN A 11 32.24 60.79 -35.83
CA ASN A 11 32.71 59.47 -35.34
C ASN A 11 31.64 58.38 -35.12
N VAL A 12 30.40 58.55 -35.61
CA VAL A 12 29.38 57.48 -35.48
C VAL A 12 29.69 56.24 -36.35
N LYS A 13 30.45 56.40 -37.45
CA LYS A 13 30.78 55.27 -38.35
C LYS A 13 31.81 54.27 -37.79
N GLY A 14 32.64 54.67 -36.82
CA GLY A 14 33.65 53.79 -36.22
C GLY A 14 33.07 52.81 -35.19
N HIS A 15 32.09 53.26 -34.42
CA HIS A 15 31.52 52.48 -33.31
C HIS A 15 30.51 51.41 -33.77
N ILE A 16 29.86 51.60 -34.92
CA ILE A 16 28.95 50.59 -35.49
C ILE A 16 29.73 49.41 -36.09
N LYS A 17 30.94 49.62 -36.62
CA LYS A 17 31.72 48.57 -37.29
C LYS A 17 32.37 47.57 -36.32
N ASN A 18 32.54 47.93 -35.04
CA ASN A 18 33.14 47.05 -34.04
C ASN A 18 32.11 46.12 -33.34
N ILE A 19 30.81 46.30 -33.60
CA ILE A 19 29.72 45.51 -32.98
C ILE A 19 29.29 44.32 -33.87
N LEU A 20 29.67 44.28 -35.15
CA LEU A 20 29.32 43.20 -36.08
C LEU A 20 30.46 42.20 -36.36
N ASN A 21 31.51 42.16 -35.53
CA ASN A 21 32.57 41.16 -35.68
C ASN A 21 32.21 39.86 -34.97
N TYR A 22 31.12 39.22 -35.40
CA TYR A 22 30.82 37.85 -35.03
C TYR A 22 31.75 36.93 -35.85
N LYS A 23 32.73 36.30 -35.19
CA LYS A 23 33.53 35.21 -35.79
C LYS A 23 32.54 34.13 -36.25
N LYS A 24 32.36 33.98 -37.56
CA LYS A 24 31.50 32.92 -38.12
C LYS A 24 32.01 31.57 -37.61
N PRO A 25 31.15 30.68 -37.09
CA PRO A 25 31.58 29.32 -36.77
C PRO A 25 32.09 28.68 -38.07
N VAL A 26 33.31 28.15 -38.04
CA VAL A 26 33.90 27.42 -39.16
C VAL A 26 32.98 26.23 -39.42
N PHE A 27 32.36 26.16 -40.59
CA PHE A 27 31.28 25.21 -40.93
C PHE A 27 31.59 23.75 -40.55
N TRP A 28 32.87 23.37 -40.56
CA TRP A 28 33.37 22.07 -40.12
C TRP A 28 33.19 21.76 -38.63
N VAL A 29 33.24 22.77 -37.76
CA VAL A 29 33.00 22.62 -36.30
C VAL A 29 31.52 22.34 -36.02
N ILE A 30 30.62 22.86 -36.85
CA ILE A 30 29.18 22.55 -36.78
C ILE A 30 28.95 21.10 -37.23
N CYS A 31 29.58 20.67 -38.32
CA CYS A 31 29.48 19.30 -38.81
C CYS A 31 30.00 18.28 -37.78
N SER A 32 31.14 18.55 -37.13
CA SER A 32 31.68 17.65 -36.11
C SER A 32 30.80 17.59 -34.86
N ALA A 33 30.22 18.72 -34.43
CA ALA A 33 29.27 18.75 -33.32
C ALA A 33 27.99 17.97 -33.65
N CYS A 34 27.45 18.09 -34.86
CA CYS A 34 26.27 17.33 -35.28
C CYS A 34 26.53 15.82 -35.34
N ILE A 35 27.71 15.39 -35.79
CA ILE A 35 28.11 13.97 -35.79
C ILE A 35 28.22 13.46 -34.35
N LEU A 36 28.82 14.24 -33.44
CA LEU A 36 28.94 13.87 -32.03
C LEU A 36 27.55 13.71 -31.38
N VAL A 37 26.63 14.65 -31.65
CA VAL A 37 25.23 14.58 -31.19
C VAL A 37 24.51 13.37 -31.80
N GLY A 38 24.75 13.07 -33.07
CA GLY A 38 24.18 11.88 -33.72
C GLY A 38 24.66 10.57 -33.09
N VAL A 39 25.95 10.44 -32.82
CA VAL A 39 26.53 9.27 -32.15
C VAL A 39 26.01 9.15 -30.72
N ILE A 40 25.96 10.24 -29.96
CA ILE A 40 25.39 10.27 -28.61
C ILE A 40 23.90 9.91 -28.64
N SER A 41 23.15 10.37 -29.64
CA SER A 41 21.73 10.04 -29.82
C SER A 41 21.53 8.57 -30.14
N ILE A 42 22.39 7.96 -30.96
CA ILE A 42 22.35 6.52 -31.27
C ILE A 42 22.76 5.69 -30.04
N VAL A 43 23.74 6.16 -29.25
CA VAL A 43 24.15 5.50 -28.00
C VAL A 43 23.07 5.60 -26.92
N LEU A 44 22.36 6.73 -26.82
CA LEU A 44 21.19 6.90 -25.95
C LEU A 44 19.98 6.09 -26.43
N ALA A 45 19.77 5.98 -27.75
CA ALA A 45 18.71 5.17 -28.34
C ALA A 45 19.01 3.67 -28.28
N ALA A 46 20.28 3.28 -28.21
CA ALA A 46 20.75 1.91 -27.98
C ALA A 46 20.75 1.53 -26.50
N ASN A 47 19.98 2.22 -25.65
CA ASN A 47 19.58 1.65 -24.38
C ASN A 47 18.73 0.41 -24.70
N PRO A 48 19.16 -0.82 -24.37
CA PRO A 48 18.33 -1.98 -24.61
C PRO A 48 17.02 -1.75 -23.84
N LEU A 49 15.91 -1.63 -24.56
CA LEU A 49 14.59 -1.81 -23.98
C LEU A 49 14.54 -3.25 -23.48
N ASN A 50 15.00 -3.48 -22.25
CA ASN A 50 14.69 -4.70 -21.52
C ASN A 50 13.17 -4.75 -21.47
N LYS A 51 12.57 -5.66 -22.24
CA LYS A 51 11.12 -5.87 -22.12
C LYS A 51 10.87 -6.27 -20.65
N PRO A 52 9.76 -5.85 -20.02
CA PRO A 52 9.48 -6.18 -18.62
C PRO A 52 9.62 -7.69 -18.35
N GLN A 53 9.26 -8.52 -19.33
CA GLN A 53 9.41 -9.96 -19.29
C GLN A 53 10.86 -10.46 -19.16
N ASP A 54 11.82 -9.81 -19.82
CA ASP A 54 13.24 -10.17 -19.71
C ASP A 54 13.78 -9.82 -18.31
N SER A 55 13.31 -8.72 -17.70
CA SER A 55 13.65 -8.35 -16.32
C SER A 55 13.13 -9.38 -15.30
N TYR A 56 11.88 -9.83 -15.44
CA TYR A 56 11.33 -10.86 -14.55
C TYR A 56 12.02 -12.21 -14.69
N LEU A 57 12.46 -12.57 -15.91
CA LEU A 57 13.23 -13.79 -16.14
C LEU A 57 14.59 -13.73 -15.42
N THR A 58 15.29 -12.61 -15.48
CA THR A 58 16.56 -12.42 -14.74
C THR A 58 16.35 -12.42 -13.22
N SER A 59 15.28 -11.79 -12.71
CA SER A 59 14.95 -11.86 -11.28
C SER A 59 14.64 -13.29 -10.84
N ALA A 60 13.85 -14.01 -11.65
CA ALA A 60 13.51 -15.40 -11.41
C ALA A 60 14.75 -16.30 -11.35
N GLU A 61 15.73 -16.10 -12.25
CA GLU A 61 17.01 -16.83 -12.20
C GLU A 61 17.72 -16.67 -10.87
N LYS A 62 17.83 -15.43 -10.37
CA LYS A 62 18.51 -15.13 -9.09
C LYS A 62 17.81 -15.77 -7.90
N PHE A 63 16.48 -15.69 -7.84
CA PHE A 63 15.71 -16.30 -6.75
C PHE A 63 15.81 -17.83 -6.77
N LEU A 64 15.72 -18.45 -7.95
CA LEU A 64 15.77 -19.91 -8.09
C LEU A 64 17.15 -20.49 -7.75
N GLU A 65 18.23 -19.72 -7.87
CA GLU A 65 19.57 -20.11 -7.38
C GLU A 65 19.56 -20.47 -5.89
N TYR A 66 18.73 -19.79 -5.12
CA TYR A 66 18.62 -19.97 -3.67
C TYR A 66 17.44 -20.85 -3.24
N LYS A 67 16.73 -21.49 -4.19
CA LYS A 67 15.67 -22.45 -3.85
C LYS A 67 16.20 -23.55 -2.94
N THR A 68 15.42 -23.90 -1.92
CA THR A 68 15.80 -24.90 -0.90
C THR A 68 14.61 -25.74 -0.48
N GLU A 69 14.85 -27.02 -0.19
CA GLU A 69 13.83 -27.88 0.42
C GLU A 69 13.66 -27.60 1.92
N TYR A 70 14.69 -27.02 2.56
CA TYR A 70 14.78 -26.92 4.02
C TYR A 70 14.97 -25.48 4.47
N VAL A 71 14.09 -25.03 5.37
CA VAL A 71 14.13 -23.74 6.06
C VAL A 71 15.41 -23.59 6.90
N GLY A 72 16.02 -24.68 7.34
CA GLY A 72 17.30 -24.68 8.04
C GLY A 72 18.53 -24.30 7.21
N ASP A 73 18.41 -24.17 5.88
CA ASP A 73 19.50 -23.64 5.04
C ASP A 73 19.56 -22.11 5.16
N ALA A 74 20.16 -21.64 6.26
CA ALA A 74 20.26 -20.22 6.58
C ALA A 74 20.95 -19.40 5.49
N SER A 75 21.90 -19.99 4.76
CA SER A 75 22.59 -19.32 3.65
C SER A 75 21.62 -19.03 2.51
N LYS A 76 20.85 -20.05 2.08
CA LYS A 76 19.86 -19.88 1.02
C LYS A 76 18.70 -18.99 1.44
N VAL A 77 18.14 -19.20 2.63
CA VAL A 77 17.03 -18.40 3.15
C VAL A 77 17.43 -16.92 3.28
N GLY A 78 18.61 -16.64 3.82
CA GLY A 78 19.11 -15.26 3.93
C GLY A 78 19.30 -14.59 2.56
N ASN A 79 19.76 -15.33 1.54
CA ASN A 79 19.90 -14.80 0.19
C ASN A 79 18.54 -14.57 -0.51
N ILE A 80 17.54 -15.44 -0.27
CA ILE A 80 16.15 -15.18 -0.72
C ILE A 80 15.67 -13.86 -0.13
N ILE A 81 15.77 -13.68 1.20
CA ILE A 81 15.30 -12.47 1.89
C ILE A 81 16.00 -11.21 1.35
N ARG A 82 17.31 -11.30 1.06
CA ARG A 82 18.07 -10.16 0.51
C ARG A 82 17.63 -9.73 -0.88
N LEU A 83 17.01 -10.62 -1.66
CA LEU A 83 16.46 -10.32 -2.98
C LEU A 83 15.05 -9.74 -2.93
N LEU A 84 14.34 -9.88 -1.80
CA LEU A 84 13.00 -9.33 -1.63
C LEU A 84 13.02 -7.81 -1.64
N LYS A 85 11.95 -7.22 -2.16
CA LYS A 85 11.72 -5.78 -2.09
C LYS A 85 10.85 -5.49 -0.87
N PHE A 86 11.35 -4.66 0.02
CA PHE A 86 10.57 -4.13 1.13
C PHE A 86 10.06 -2.73 0.80
N PRO A 87 8.93 -2.30 1.39
CA PRO A 87 8.40 -0.97 1.15
C PRO A 87 9.36 0.15 1.58
N GLU A 88 9.11 1.35 1.08
CA GLU A 88 9.88 2.52 1.47
C GLU A 88 9.80 2.75 2.99
N LYS A 89 10.92 3.20 3.59
CA LYS A 89 11.10 3.37 5.05
C LYS A 89 11.00 2.08 5.89
N VAL A 90 10.84 0.90 5.27
CA VAL A 90 10.95 -0.40 5.94
C VAL A 90 12.30 -1.03 5.61
N LYS A 91 13.17 -1.18 6.61
CA LYS A 91 14.54 -1.68 6.42
C LYS A 91 14.69 -3.06 7.04
N TYR A 92 15.23 -3.99 6.25
CA TYR A 92 15.66 -5.28 6.77
C TYR A 92 16.74 -5.12 7.85
N ASP A 93 16.62 -5.90 8.93
CA ASP A 93 17.59 -5.95 10.02
C ASP A 93 18.26 -7.33 10.12
N HIS A 94 17.49 -8.35 10.51
CA HIS A 94 17.95 -9.74 10.62
C HIS A 94 16.79 -10.72 10.43
N PHE A 95 17.07 -12.03 10.43
CA PHE A 95 16.04 -13.06 10.45
C PHE A 95 16.39 -14.18 11.42
N GLU A 96 15.36 -14.90 11.86
CA GLU A 96 15.44 -16.07 12.72
C GLU A 96 14.80 -17.26 12.03
N LEU A 97 15.34 -18.46 12.28
CA LEU A 97 14.82 -19.71 11.76
C LEU A 97 14.31 -20.58 12.91
N HIS A 98 13.02 -20.92 12.85
CA HIS A 98 12.36 -21.78 13.83
C HIS A 98 12.37 -23.20 13.29
N THR A 99 13.42 -23.97 13.61
CA THR A 99 13.68 -25.31 13.04
C THR A 99 13.73 -26.42 14.07
N GLU A 100 13.58 -26.10 15.36
CA GLU A 100 13.68 -27.09 16.44
C GLU A 100 12.47 -28.03 16.46
N ASN A 101 11.26 -27.48 16.30
CA ASN A 101 10.00 -28.22 16.34
C ASN A 101 9.07 -27.71 15.25
N VAL A 102 8.18 -28.59 14.76
CA VAL A 102 7.09 -28.23 13.86
C VAL A 102 6.02 -27.45 14.63
N PRO A 103 5.38 -26.41 14.05
CA PRO A 103 5.58 -25.90 12.69
C PRO A 103 6.92 -25.18 12.51
N TYR A 104 7.59 -25.40 11.38
CA TYR A 104 8.82 -24.71 11.03
C TYR A 104 8.52 -23.32 10.48
N GLY A 105 9.35 -22.34 10.82
CA GLY A 105 9.07 -20.97 10.42
C GLY A 105 10.26 -20.06 10.29
N ILE A 106 9.98 -18.85 9.81
CA ILE A 106 10.96 -17.78 9.64
C ILE A 106 10.38 -16.52 10.27
N THR A 107 11.17 -15.80 11.07
CA THR A 107 10.84 -14.42 11.44
C THR A 107 11.82 -13.48 10.75
N VAL A 108 11.32 -12.55 9.94
CA VAL A 108 12.09 -11.47 9.33
C VAL A 108 11.88 -10.21 10.16
N HIS A 109 12.94 -9.70 10.78
CA HIS A 109 12.90 -8.49 11.60
C HIS A 109 13.20 -7.26 10.73
N LEU A 110 12.30 -6.29 10.80
CA LEU A 110 12.28 -5.08 10.00
C LEU A 110 12.23 -3.85 10.89
N LYS A 111 13.13 -2.90 10.65
CA LYS A 111 13.18 -1.60 11.33
C LYS A 111 12.47 -0.55 10.50
N THR A 112 11.62 0.24 11.15
CA THR A 112 10.92 1.34 10.54
C THR A 112 10.65 2.46 11.56
N ASP A 113 9.96 3.53 11.17
CA ASP A 113 9.51 4.57 12.08
C ASP A 113 8.06 4.31 12.53
N THR A 114 7.62 4.94 13.63
CA THR A 114 6.27 4.74 14.19
C THR A 114 5.16 5.05 13.18
N GLN A 115 5.32 6.06 12.32
CA GLN A 115 4.31 6.43 11.33
C GLN A 115 4.17 5.32 10.27
N THR A 116 5.29 4.83 9.75
CA THR A 116 5.33 3.76 8.75
C THR A 116 4.86 2.44 9.34
N LYS A 117 5.24 2.10 10.59
CA LYS A 117 4.70 0.92 11.28
C LYS A 117 3.17 1.01 11.39
N ASN A 118 2.64 2.10 11.94
CA ASN A 118 1.21 2.29 12.13
C ASN A 118 0.43 2.31 10.80
N PHE A 119 1.08 2.68 9.68
CA PHE A 119 0.51 2.51 8.36
C PHE A 119 0.28 1.03 8.05
N TYR A 120 1.29 0.18 8.21
CA TYR A 120 1.19 -1.26 7.93
C TYR A 120 0.38 -2.07 8.96
N THR A 121 0.11 -1.49 10.14
CA THR A 121 -0.52 -2.21 11.27
C THR A 121 -1.82 -1.56 11.76
N GLY A 122 -2.31 -0.51 11.11
CA GLY A 122 -3.55 0.19 11.44
C GLY A 122 -4.80 -0.42 10.78
N ALA A 123 -5.97 0.19 10.98
CA ALA A 123 -7.31 -0.34 10.64
C ALA A 123 -7.57 -0.78 9.18
N ASN A 124 -6.61 -0.62 8.26
CA ASN A 124 -6.67 -1.10 6.88
C ASN A 124 -5.67 -2.26 6.64
N LEU A 125 -5.62 -3.21 7.58
CA LEU A 125 -4.67 -4.35 7.62
C LEU A 125 -4.54 -5.07 6.26
N ALA A 126 -5.65 -5.49 5.67
CA ALA A 126 -5.67 -6.23 4.40
C ALA A 126 -5.06 -5.45 3.20
N LEU A 127 -5.12 -4.11 3.22
CA LEU A 127 -4.63 -3.27 2.12
C LEU A 127 -3.16 -2.89 2.29
N ASN A 128 -2.73 -2.67 3.52
CA ASN A 128 -1.40 -2.14 3.78
C ASN A 128 -0.37 -3.29 3.80
N GLN A 129 -0.77 -4.51 4.15
CA GLN A 129 0.17 -5.62 4.29
C GLN A 129 0.51 -6.36 2.99
N THR A 130 -0.11 -6.00 1.86
CA THR A 130 0.12 -6.60 0.53
C THR A 130 1.61 -6.77 0.15
N PRO A 131 2.52 -5.81 0.44
CA PRO A 131 3.94 -6.01 0.13
C PRO A 131 4.58 -7.17 0.92
N PHE A 132 4.14 -7.40 2.16
CA PHE A 132 4.63 -8.49 3.00
C PHE A 132 4.03 -9.83 2.58
N GLU A 133 2.75 -9.84 2.21
CA GLU A 133 2.07 -11.02 1.68
C GLU A 133 2.74 -11.53 0.39
N LYS A 134 2.99 -10.63 -0.55
CA LYS A 134 3.76 -10.92 -1.76
C LYS A 134 5.11 -11.55 -1.45
N ASN A 135 5.84 -10.97 -0.49
CA ASN A 135 7.13 -11.48 -0.06
C ASN A 135 7.01 -12.88 0.57
N ALA A 136 5.95 -13.12 1.35
CA ALA A 136 5.65 -14.44 1.91
C ALA A 136 5.40 -15.46 0.80
N ILE A 137 4.56 -15.16 -0.19
CA ILE A 137 4.26 -16.06 -1.33
C ILE A 137 5.55 -16.42 -2.09
N ILE A 138 6.42 -15.43 -2.35
CA ILE A 138 7.72 -15.67 -2.97
C ILE A 138 8.56 -16.63 -2.12
N MET A 139 8.65 -16.39 -0.82
CA MET A 139 9.41 -17.24 0.09
C MET A 139 8.84 -18.66 0.20
N PHE A 140 7.52 -18.82 0.39
CA PHE A 140 6.85 -20.12 0.45
C PHE A 140 7.04 -20.92 -0.84
N SER A 141 7.07 -20.26 -1.99
CA SER A 141 7.32 -20.93 -3.27
C SER A 141 8.75 -21.47 -3.39
N LEU A 142 9.72 -20.88 -2.68
CA LEU A 142 11.16 -21.21 -2.78
C LEU A 142 11.67 -22.09 -1.63
N ILE A 143 10.96 -22.18 -0.51
CA ILE A 143 11.40 -22.85 0.71
C ILE A 143 10.43 -24.01 1.02
N GLY A 144 10.93 -25.24 0.88
CA GLY A 144 10.10 -26.43 0.76
C GLY A 144 9.39 -26.92 2.02
N ASN A 145 9.91 -26.71 3.22
CA ASN A 145 9.30 -27.22 4.46
C ASN A 145 8.95 -26.10 5.46
N VAL A 146 8.87 -24.85 5.03
CA VAL A 146 8.43 -23.74 5.89
C VAL A 146 6.90 -23.74 5.98
N ASP A 147 6.39 -23.64 7.21
CA ASP A 147 4.97 -23.65 7.53
C ASP A 147 4.41 -22.24 7.77
N TYR A 148 5.23 -21.34 8.34
CA TYR A 148 4.86 -19.94 8.55
C TYR A 148 6.02 -18.95 8.34
N ILE A 149 5.67 -17.73 7.96
CA ILE A 149 6.60 -16.61 7.80
C ILE A 149 6.04 -15.41 8.54
N ASN A 150 6.85 -14.85 9.43
CA ASN A 150 6.55 -13.67 10.20
C ASN A 150 7.37 -12.48 9.71
N PHE A 151 6.73 -11.32 9.57
CA PHE A 151 7.40 -10.03 9.43
C PHE A 151 7.19 -9.24 10.73
N ASN A 152 8.26 -9.07 11.50
CA ASN A 152 8.23 -8.25 12.70
C ASN A 152 8.66 -6.83 12.37
N LEU A 153 7.74 -5.87 12.43
CA LEU A 153 8.02 -4.45 12.26
C LEU A 153 8.25 -3.81 13.63
N THR A 154 9.44 -3.24 13.84
CA THR A 154 9.79 -2.51 15.05
C THR A 154 10.12 -1.05 14.75
N ASP A 155 9.64 -0.14 15.60
CA ASP A 155 10.04 1.26 15.64
C ASP A 155 11.04 1.56 16.77
N GLY A 156 11.60 0.51 17.37
CA GLY A 156 12.48 0.61 18.53
C GLY A 156 11.76 0.86 19.86
N LYS A 157 10.42 0.98 19.84
CA LYS A 157 9.58 1.07 21.05
C LYS A 157 8.67 -0.14 21.18
N ASN A 158 7.91 -0.44 20.13
CA ASN A 158 6.95 -1.54 20.08
C ASN A 158 7.10 -2.34 18.79
N ASP A 159 6.97 -3.65 18.94
CA ASP A 159 7.02 -4.62 17.85
C ASP A 159 5.61 -4.98 17.40
N TYR A 160 5.44 -5.22 16.10
CA TYR A 160 4.21 -5.75 15.54
C TYR A 160 4.53 -6.88 14.57
N LEU A 161 3.91 -8.04 14.79
CA LEU A 161 4.19 -9.25 14.05
C LEU A 161 3.06 -9.54 13.07
N ILE A 162 3.38 -9.54 11.78
CA ILE A 162 2.50 -9.96 10.70
C ILE A 162 2.85 -11.41 10.39
N GLN A 163 1.89 -12.32 10.47
CA GLN A 163 2.09 -13.75 10.19
C GLN A 163 1.35 -14.18 8.93
N TYR A 164 2.05 -14.91 8.07
CA TYR A 164 1.47 -15.64 6.95
C TYR A 164 1.76 -17.13 7.13
N THR A 165 0.77 -17.96 6.78
CA THR A 165 0.92 -19.42 6.75
C THR A 165 0.96 -19.91 5.32
N LYS A 166 1.57 -21.09 5.12
CA LYS A 166 1.60 -21.73 3.80
C LYS A 166 0.18 -21.94 3.27
N ASP A 167 -0.73 -22.43 4.11
CA ASP A 167 -2.11 -22.72 3.72
C ASP A 167 -2.84 -21.47 3.20
N GLN A 168 -2.62 -20.30 3.81
CA GLN A 168 -3.14 -19.01 3.31
C GLN A 168 -2.56 -18.66 1.94
N ALA A 169 -1.25 -18.81 1.76
CA ALA A 169 -0.58 -18.53 0.48
C ALA A 169 -1.10 -19.45 -0.65
N ASP A 170 -1.33 -20.72 -0.35
CA ASP A 170 -1.91 -21.68 -1.28
C ASP A 170 -3.35 -21.34 -1.66
N ALA A 171 -4.18 -20.99 -0.67
CA ALA A 171 -5.56 -20.59 -0.89
C ALA A 171 -5.62 -19.35 -1.79
N MET A 172 -4.77 -18.35 -1.54
CA MET A 172 -4.69 -17.14 -2.35
C MET A 172 -4.26 -17.44 -3.80
N MET A 173 -3.31 -18.35 -4.00
CA MET A 173 -2.82 -18.69 -5.33
C MET A 173 -3.63 -19.79 -6.04
N GLY A 174 -4.63 -20.35 -5.34
CA GLY A 174 -5.53 -21.40 -5.81
C GLY A 174 -4.89 -22.78 -5.99
N LYS A 175 -3.64 -22.96 -5.51
CA LYS A 175 -2.86 -24.20 -5.57
C LYS A 175 -1.56 -24.08 -4.76
N ASP A 176 -0.81 -25.18 -4.65
CA ASP A 176 0.48 -25.18 -3.94
C ASP A 176 1.45 -24.16 -4.55
N VAL A 177 1.86 -23.18 -3.74
CA VAL A 177 2.72 -22.09 -4.19
C VAL A 177 4.11 -22.55 -4.65
N ARG A 178 4.58 -23.72 -4.23
CA ARG A 178 5.88 -24.30 -4.64
C ARG A 178 5.87 -24.77 -6.09
N GLU A 179 4.69 -25.03 -6.66
CA GLU A 179 4.58 -25.36 -8.08
C GLU A 179 5.05 -24.20 -8.97
N PHE A 180 4.89 -22.96 -8.52
CA PHE A 180 5.30 -21.80 -9.32
C PHE A 180 6.82 -21.69 -9.48
N SER A 181 7.59 -22.25 -8.55
CA SER A 181 9.06 -22.26 -8.62
C SER A 181 9.64 -23.51 -9.30
N GLY A 182 8.81 -24.35 -9.92
CA GLY A 182 9.26 -25.53 -10.66
C GLY A 182 10.03 -25.18 -11.94
N GLU A 183 9.62 -24.12 -12.63
CA GLU A 183 10.26 -23.65 -13.86
C GLU A 183 10.50 -22.14 -13.82
N LYS A 184 11.63 -21.70 -14.38
CA LYS A 184 12.01 -20.27 -14.47
C LYS A 184 10.91 -19.38 -15.04
N LEU A 185 10.28 -19.79 -16.14
CA LEU A 185 9.23 -18.99 -16.79
C LEU A 185 7.98 -18.86 -15.92
N THR A 186 7.59 -19.95 -15.24
CA THR A 186 6.45 -19.97 -14.32
C THR A 186 6.73 -19.07 -13.11
N PHE A 187 7.94 -19.14 -12.57
CA PHE A 187 8.34 -18.31 -11.45
C PHE A 187 8.41 -16.82 -11.83
N ALA A 188 8.93 -16.50 -13.01
CA ALA A 188 8.92 -15.14 -13.54
C ALA A 188 7.50 -14.58 -13.70
N ARG A 189 6.52 -15.42 -14.06
CA ARG A 189 5.10 -15.01 -14.10
C ARG A 189 4.53 -14.78 -12.71
N LEU A 190 4.91 -15.58 -11.70
CA LEU A 190 4.54 -15.33 -10.31
C LEU A 190 5.04 -13.95 -9.86
N LEU A 191 6.33 -13.67 -10.04
CA LEU A 191 6.92 -12.37 -9.70
C LEU A 191 6.20 -11.20 -10.38
N LYS A 192 5.89 -11.35 -11.67
CA LYS A 192 5.13 -10.34 -12.43
C LYS A 192 3.71 -10.17 -11.90
N THR A 193 3.03 -11.24 -11.52
CA THR A 193 1.66 -11.20 -11.01
C THR A 193 1.64 -10.52 -9.64
N ALA A 194 2.61 -10.84 -8.79
CA ALA A 194 2.76 -10.23 -7.48
C ALA A 194 3.06 -8.72 -7.57
N ASP A 195 3.93 -8.30 -8.50
CA ASP A 195 4.16 -6.87 -8.80
C ASP A 195 2.90 -6.18 -9.34
N LYS A 196 2.17 -6.83 -10.25
CA LYS A 196 0.93 -6.27 -10.82
C LYS A 196 -0.20 -6.11 -9.82
N ILE A 197 -0.36 -7.08 -8.92
CA ILE A 197 -1.28 -6.99 -7.79
C ILE A 197 -0.98 -5.69 -7.04
N GLU A 198 0.25 -5.52 -6.58
CA GLU A 198 0.69 -4.30 -5.89
C GLU A 198 0.41 -3.01 -6.70
N GLU A 199 0.69 -2.99 -8.01
CA GLU A 199 0.45 -1.84 -8.89
C GLU A 199 -1.04 -1.54 -9.15
N ASP A 200 -1.85 -2.55 -9.48
CA ASP A 200 -3.30 -2.40 -9.72
C ASP A 200 -4.01 -1.94 -8.44
N PHE A 201 -3.51 -2.37 -7.27
CA PHE A 201 -3.99 -1.92 -5.96
C PHE A 201 -3.59 -0.46 -5.66
N ILE A 202 -2.34 -0.05 -5.89
CA ILE A 202 -1.93 1.37 -5.72
C ILE A 202 -2.76 2.29 -6.63
N ASN A 203 -2.93 1.91 -7.91
CA ASN A 203 -3.64 2.71 -8.90
C ASN A 203 -5.15 2.80 -8.65
N LYS A 204 -5.78 1.75 -8.10
CA LYS A 204 -7.21 1.76 -7.76
C LYS A 204 -7.53 2.74 -6.63
N TYR A 205 -6.60 2.95 -5.70
CA TYR A 205 -6.81 3.79 -4.52
C TYR A 205 -6.29 5.23 -4.67
N GLU A 206 -5.30 5.49 -5.53
CA GLU A 206 -4.98 6.89 -5.92
C GLU A 206 -6.12 7.52 -6.75
N ASN A 207 -6.78 6.73 -7.60
CA ASN A 207 -7.87 7.21 -8.47
C ASN A 207 -9.27 7.11 -7.85
N SER A 208 -9.43 6.55 -6.64
CA SER A 208 -10.73 6.51 -5.94
C SER A 208 -11.10 7.84 -5.25
N SER A 209 -10.22 8.84 -5.31
CA SER A 209 -10.66 10.24 -5.17
C SER A 209 -11.38 10.70 -6.44
N ILE A 210 -12.68 10.39 -6.51
CA ILE A 210 -13.73 10.97 -7.36
C ILE A 210 -13.82 10.43 -8.80
N SER A 211 -14.77 9.53 -9.06
CA SER A 211 -15.95 9.76 -9.93
C SER A 211 -16.58 8.47 -10.48
N THR A 212 -17.91 8.45 -10.49
CA THR A 212 -18.84 7.52 -11.17
C THR A 212 -19.00 6.10 -10.59
N ILE A 213 -20.07 5.97 -9.81
CA ILE A 213 -20.95 4.80 -9.85
C ILE A 213 -21.28 4.55 -11.32
N SER A 214 -20.71 3.50 -11.90
CA SER A 214 -21.28 2.90 -13.11
C SER A 214 -21.23 1.39 -13.00
N THR A 215 -22.44 0.84 -13.02
CA THR A 215 -22.84 -0.55 -13.19
C THR A 215 -21.91 -1.34 -14.11
N ILE A 216 -21.33 -2.41 -13.60
CA ILE A 216 -21.03 -3.59 -14.43
C ILE A 216 -21.59 -4.81 -13.68
N GLY A 217 -22.84 -5.11 -14.00
CA GLY A 217 -23.34 -6.48 -13.90
C GLY A 217 -22.71 -7.31 -15.01
N GLY A 218 -22.12 -8.44 -14.63
CA GLY A 218 -21.67 -9.51 -15.49
C GLY A 218 -21.90 -10.82 -14.76
N ALA A 219 -22.57 -11.75 -15.42
CA ALA A 219 -23.22 -12.92 -14.84
C ALA A 219 -22.23 -13.97 -14.27
N ASP A 220 -22.76 -14.76 -13.34
CA ASP A 220 -22.29 -16.05 -12.82
C ASP A 220 -21.38 -16.05 -11.57
N GLY A 221 -22.01 -16.09 -10.38
CA GLY A 221 -21.42 -16.46 -9.08
C GLY A 221 -22.13 -15.78 -7.90
N PRO A 222 -22.44 -16.46 -6.78
CA PRO A 222 -23.57 -16.08 -5.91
C PRO A 222 -23.25 -14.86 -5.05
N LEU A 223 -23.78 -13.71 -5.46
CA LEU A 223 -24.07 -12.59 -4.57
C LEU A 223 -25.20 -13.01 -3.62
N LYS A 224 -24.87 -13.31 -2.36
CA LYS A 224 -25.83 -13.18 -1.28
C LYS A 224 -25.61 -11.84 -0.60
N MET A 225 -26.22 -10.82 -1.19
CA MET A 225 -26.65 -9.65 -0.45
C MET A 225 -27.51 -10.15 0.71
N TYR A 226 -27.02 -10.03 1.94
CA TYR A 226 -27.83 -10.26 3.13
C TYR A 226 -28.85 -9.11 3.20
N GLU A 227 -30.02 -9.33 2.60
CA GLU A 227 -31.20 -8.51 2.85
C GLU A 227 -31.57 -8.66 4.32
N THR A 228 -31.34 -7.63 5.14
CA THR A 228 -32.32 -7.04 6.07
C THR A 228 -31.72 -5.77 6.68
N TYR A 229 -31.71 -4.67 5.94
CA TYR A 229 -31.97 -3.31 6.45
C TYR A 229 -32.19 -2.46 5.20
N LYS A 230 -33.41 -1.92 5.02
CA LYS A 230 -33.60 -0.85 4.04
C LYS A 230 -32.91 0.38 4.62
N ALA A 231 -31.63 0.55 4.28
CA ALA A 231 -30.95 1.81 4.48
C ALA A 231 -31.79 2.90 3.82
N ASP A 232 -32.03 4.00 4.53
CA ASP A 232 -32.41 5.23 3.88
C ASP A 232 -31.24 5.58 2.94
N GLU A 233 -31.41 5.37 1.64
CA GLU A 233 -30.39 5.52 0.59
C GLU A 233 -29.85 6.96 0.48
N SER A 234 -30.29 7.88 1.37
CA SER A 234 -29.94 9.30 1.39
C SER A 234 -28.95 9.72 2.49
N ASP A 235 -28.50 8.82 3.39
CA ASP A 235 -27.51 9.13 4.43
C ASP A 235 -26.12 8.56 4.11
N PRO A 236 -25.16 9.39 3.62
CA PRO A 236 -23.80 8.96 3.31
C PRO A 236 -23.05 8.38 4.51
N ILE A 237 -23.35 8.84 5.74
CA ILE A 237 -22.66 8.41 6.96
C ILE A 237 -22.97 6.94 7.25
N THR A 238 -24.25 6.56 7.13
CA THR A 238 -24.67 5.16 7.21
C THR A 238 -23.98 4.31 6.14
N GLY A 239 -23.83 4.83 4.92
CA GLY A 239 -23.09 4.15 3.85
C GLY A 239 -21.62 3.89 4.22
N PHE A 240 -20.91 4.91 4.72
CA PHE A 240 -19.52 4.76 5.16
C PHE A 240 -19.38 3.79 6.33
N ALA A 241 -20.33 3.81 7.27
CA ALA A 241 -20.34 2.87 8.38
C ALA A 241 -20.44 1.42 7.90
N TRP A 242 -21.36 1.13 6.97
CA TRP A 242 -21.50 -0.20 6.40
C TRP A 242 -20.31 -0.63 5.53
N GLU A 243 -19.60 0.30 4.89
CA GLU A 243 -18.33 -0.02 4.22
C GLU A 243 -17.30 -0.59 5.20
N VAL A 244 -17.20 0.01 6.40
CA VAL A 244 -16.33 -0.49 7.47
C VAL A 244 -16.80 -1.85 8.00
N VAL A 245 -18.09 -1.98 8.28
CA VAL A 245 -18.68 -3.23 8.81
C VAL A 245 -18.48 -4.39 7.84
N ASN A 246 -18.74 -4.17 6.54
CA ASN A 246 -18.60 -5.21 5.52
C ASN A 246 -17.15 -5.64 5.35
N LYS A 247 -16.20 -4.71 5.44
CA LYS A 247 -14.78 -5.03 5.41
C LYS A 247 -14.34 -5.89 6.60
N ASP A 248 -14.92 -5.65 7.77
CA ASP A 248 -14.65 -6.47 8.96
C ASP A 248 -15.28 -7.87 8.82
N ILE A 249 -16.48 -7.97 8.25
CA ILE A 249 -17.10 -9.26 7.89
C ILE A 249 -16.21 -10.04 6.92
N GLU A 250 -15.77 -9.40 5.83
CA GLU A 250 -14.88 -10.02 4.85
C GLU A 250 -13.61 -10.56 5.52
N TYR A 251 -13.00 -9.79 6.43
CA TYR A 251 -11.84 -10.21 7.20
C TYR A 251 -12.11 -11.45 8.06
N TYR A 252 -13.25 -11.53 8.76
CA TYR A 252 -13.62 -12.72 9.51
C TYR A 252 -13.82 -13.95 8.60
N GLU A 253 -14.45 -13.75 7.44
CA GLU A 253 -14.75 -14.82 6.48
C GLU A 253 -13.55 -15.20 5.58
N GLU A 254 -12.39 -14.56 5.75
CA GLU A 254 -11.12 -15.04 5.17
C GLU A 254 -10.77 -16.46 5.67
N ASP A 255 -11.16 -16.81 6.91
CA ASP A 255 -11.19 -18.21 7.34
C ASP A 255 -12.51 -18.85 6.83
N PRO A 256 -12.46 -19.83 5.90
CA PRO A 256 -13.65 -20.46 5.34
C PRO A 256 -14.49 -21.22 6.38
N LYS A 257 -14.00 -21.41 7.61
CA LYS A 257 -14.75 -21.99 8.74
C LYS A 257 -15.60 -20.96 9.46
N VAL A 258 -15.32 -19.67 9.27
CA VAL A 258 -16.04 -18.56 9.88
C VAL A 258 -17.00 -18.01 8.83
N LYS A 259 -18.24 -17.82 9.28
CA LYS A 259 -19.31 -17.28 8.45
C LYS A 259 -20.14 -16.35 9.30
N ILE A 260 -20.31 -15.11 8.87
CA ILE A 260 -21.16 -14.13 9.54
C ILE A 260 -22.56 -14.25 8.96
N VAL A 261 -23.54 -14.51 9.84
CA VAL A 261 -24.93 -14.76 9.45
C VAL A 261 -25.84 -13.57 9.70
N ASP A 262 -25.40 -12.62 10.54
CA ASP A 262 -26.14 -11.40 10.82
C ASP A 262 -25.19 -10.27 11.23
N SER A 263 -25.58 -9.02 10.99
CA SER A 263 -24.80 -7.83 11.35
C SER A 263 -25.72 -6.64 11.63
N LYS A 264 -25.30 -5.78 12.57
CA LYS A 264 -26.05 -4.56 12.90
C LYS A 264 -25.15 -3.47 13.44
N ILE A 265 -25.43 -2.23 13.06
CA ILE A 265 -24.84 -1.04 13.70
C ILE A 265 -25.65 -0.75 14.97
N THR A 266 -24.96 -0.69 16.11
CA THR A 266 -25.57 -0.38 17.41
C THR A 266 -25.38 1.08 17.80
N ARG A 267 -24.38 1.76 17.23
CA ARG A 267 -24.15 3.20 17.42
C ARG A 267 -23.50 3.81 16.19
N LEU A 268 -24.06 4.93 15.74
CA LEU A 268 -23.48 5.78 14.71
C LEU A 268 -23.82 7.23 15.05
N GLU A 269 -22.89 7.92 15.70
CA GLU A 269 -23.16 9.22 16.31
C GLU A 269 -21.99 10.18 16.11
N LEU A 270 -22.28 11.43 15.76
CA LEU A 270 -21.27 12.49 15.71
C LEU A 270 -20.71 12.73 17.11
N VAL A 271 -19.39 12.62 17.24
CA VAL A 271 -18.64 12.83 18.48
C VAL A 271 -18.10 14.25 18.54
N GLU A 272 -17.42 14.68 17.48
CA GLU A 272 -16.76 15.99 17.43
C GLU A 272 -16.61 16.48 15.98
N SER A 273 -16.66 17.80 15.79
CA SER A 273 -16.44 18.46 14.50
C SER A 273 -15.29 19.46 14.61
N PHE A 274 -14.40 19.46 13.63
CA PHE A 274 -13.24 20.34 13.57
C PHE A 274 -13.31 21.23 12.33
N ASN A 275 -13.42 22.55 12.57
CA ASN A 275 -13.47 23.56 11.50
C ASN A 275 -12.12 24.24 11.23
N ASP A 276 -11.07 23.85 11.96
CA ASP A 276 -9.76 24.50 11.92
C ASP A 276 -8.62 23.57 11.50
N LEU A 277 -8.95 22.36 11.03
CA LEU A 277 -7.96 21.39 10.56
C LEU A 277 -7.73 21.47 9.04
N THR A 278 -8.76 21.80 8.27
CA THR A 278 -8.70 21.95 6.81
C THR A 278 -9.62 23.07 6.35
N ASP A 279 -9.67 23.34 5.04
CA ASP A 279 -10.67 24.25 4.45
C ASP A 279 -12.09 23.65 4.47
N GLU A 280 -12.21 22.35 4.74
CA GLU A 280 -13.47 21.61 4.93
C GLU A 280 -13.68 21.28 6.42
N THR A 281 -14.95 21.12 6.84
CA THR A 281 -15.27 20.68 8.20
C THR A 281 -14.97 19.19 8.32
N ILE A 282 -14.23 18.80 9.37
CA ILE A 282 -13.93 17.39 9.63
C ILE A 282 -14.80 16.89 10.78
N ASP A 283 -15.71 15.99 10.48
CA ASP A 283 -16.58 15.34 11.45
C ASP A 283 -16.01 13.97 11.85
N VAL A 284 -16.14 13.64 13.13
CA VAL A 284 -15.77 12.33 13.67
C VAL A 284 -17.01 11.65 14.24
N TYR A 285 -17.36 10.49 13.70
CA TYR A 285 -18.50 9.68 14.16
C TYR A 285 -18.01 8.45 14.91
N ALA A 286 -18.57 8.17 16.08
CA ALA A 286 -18.38 6.89 16.75
C ALA A 286 -19.15 5.82 15.99
N LEU A 287 -18.51 4.67 15.76
CA LEU A 287 -19.13 3.51 15.14
C LEU A 287 -19.02 2.31 16.08
N GLU A 288 -20.17 1.78 16.50
CA GLU A 288 -20.28 0.50 17.21
C GLU A 288 -21.20 -0.44 16.43
N TYR A 289 -20.80 -1.70 16.29
CA TYR A 289 -21.55 -2.71 15.55
C TYR A 289 -21.37 -4.10 16.15
N ARG A 290 -22.23 -5.01 15.73
CA ARG A 290 -22.25 -6.40 16.16
C ARG A 290 -22.26 -7.30 14.95
N LEU A 291 -21.46 -8.36 14.97
CA LEU A 291 -21.44 -9.41 13.96
C LEU A 291 -21.80 -10.75 14.61
N LEU A 292 -22.75 -11.48 14.03
CA LEU A 292 -23.14 -12.81 14.53
C LEU A 292 -22.48 -13.89 13.67
N PRO A 293 -21.51 -14.64 14.20
CA PRO A 293 -20.98 -15.81 13.51
C PRO A 293 -21.98 -16.98 13.57
N GLU A 294 -21.99 -17.81 12.53
CA GLU A 294 -22.75 -19.07 12.48
C GLU A 294 -22.31 -20.02 13.60
N ASP A 295 -21.00 -20.08 13.86
CA ASP A 295 -20.38 -20.87 14.92
C ASP A 295 -19.24 -20.06 15.55
N LEU A 296 -19.50 -19.51 16.74
CA LEU A 296 -18.52 -18.74 17.50
C LEU A 296 -17.24 -19.53 17.82
N SER A 297 -17.33 -20.87 17.94
CA SER A 297 -16.15 -21.70 18.24
C SER A 297 -15.13 -21.76 17.09
N LYS A 298 -15.51 -21.29 15.90
CA LYS A 298 -14.63 -21.16 14.73
C LYS A 298 -13.90 -19.82 14.69
N VAL A 299 -14.37 -18.84 15.44
CA VAL A 299 -13.77 -17.51 15.45
C VAL A 299 -12.55 -17.50 16.37
N VAL A 300 -11.40 -17.14 15.82
CA VAL A 300 -10.18 -16.92 16.63
C VAL A 300 -10.24 -15.52 17.22
N LEU A 301 -10.43 -15.45 18.54
CA LEU A 301 -10.39 -14.19 19.28
C LEU A 301 -8.93 -13.84 19.61
N ALA A 302 -8.38 -12.86 18.90
CA ALA A 302 -7.09 -12.25 19.18
C ALA A 302 -7.22 -11.11 20.22
N GLY A 303 -6.08 -10.66 20.75
CA GLY A 303 -6.03 -9.72 21.87
C GLY A 303 -6.88 -8.46 21.66
N GLY A 304 -7.83 -8.24 22.58
CA GLY A 304 -8.71 -7.07 22.62
C GLY A 304 -10.03 -7.22 21.85
N MET A 305 -10.25 -8.33 21.15
CA MET A 305 -11.55 -8.70 20.59
C MET A 305 -12.49 -9.14 21.71
N ASP A 306 -13.77 -8.80 21.59
CA ASP A 306 -14.77 -9.04 22.63
C ASP A 306 -16.08 -9.58 22.03
N VAL A 307 -16.83 -10.33 22.84
CA VAL A 307 -18.08 -10.97 22.45
C VAL A 307 -19.15 -10.64 23.47
N ASP A 308 -20.34 -10.27 23.02
CA ASP A 308 -21.45 -10.02 23.94
C ASP A 308 -22.06 -11.32 24.48
N GLU A 309 -22.96 -11.17 25.46
CA GLU A 309 -23.64 -12.29 26.13
C GLU A 309 -24.46 -13.19 25.19
N ASN A 310 -24.78 -12.70 23.99
CA ASN A 310 -25.57 -13.40 22.99
C ASN A 310 -24.70 -14.02 21.89
N GLY A 311 -23.37 -13.99 22.03
CA GLY A 311 -22.43 -14.57 21.08
C GLY A 311 -22.13 -13.67 19.87
N TRP A 312 -22.48 -12.39 19.92
CA TRP A 312 -22.12 -11.44 18.87
C TRP A 312 -20.74 -10.87 19.10
N LEU A 313 -19.90 -10.92 18.06
CA LEU A 313 -18.62 -10.23 18.03
C LEU A 313 -18.87 -8.72 18.10
N LYS A 314 -18.08 -8.04 18.92
CA LYS A 314 -18.10 -6.58 19.04
C LYS A 314 -17.03 -5.98 18.14
N GLU A 315 -17.21 -4.72 17.76
CA GLU A 315 -16.23 -3.95 16.97
C GLU A 315 -14.93 -3.63 17.73
N THR A 316 -14.89 -3.94 19.03
CA THR A 316 -13.83 -3.51 19.93
C THR A 316 -12.56 -4.31 19.66
N SER A 317 -11.42 -3.61 19.65
CA SER A 317 -10.08 -4.19 19.55
C SER A 317 -9.21 -3.72 20.72
N SER A 318 -7.95 -4.17 20.76
CA SER A 318 -6.95 -3.64 21.72
C SER A 318 -6.72 -2.13 21.60
N MET A 319 -7.03 -1.56 20.44
CA MET A 319 -6.97 -0.13 20.16
C MET A 319 -8.32 0.58 20.41
N GLY A 320 -9.32 -0.10 20.98
CA GLY A 320 -10.66 0.44 21.22
C GLY A 320 -11.62 0.24 20.04
N SER A 321 -12.64 1.10 19.94
CA SER A 321 -13.69 1.06 18.90
C SER A 321 -13.37 2.00 17.74
N PRO A 322 -13.82 1.70 16.51
CA PRO A 322 -13.56 2.53 15.35
C PRO A 322 -14.37 3.84 15.39
N MET A 323 -13.75 4.91 14.91
CA MET A 323 -14.39 6.21 14.70
C MET A 323 -14.16 6.65 13.24
N LEU A 324 -15.24 6.95 12.54
CA LEU A 324 -15.23 7.39 11.16
C LEU A 324 -14.83 8.86 11.11
N VAL A 325 -13.84 9.19 10.31
CA VAL A 325 -13.45 10.57 10.01
C VAL A 325 -14.00 10.92 8.63
N VAL A 326 -14.81 11.97 8.57
CA VAL A 326 -15.53 12.39 7.37
C VAL A 326 -15.25 13.87 7.14
N SER A 327 -14.90 14.23 5.90
CA SER A 327 -14.84 15.62 5.50
C SER A 327 -16.18 16.06 4.94
N GLN A 328 -16.64 17.24 5.33
CA GLN A 328 -17.89 17.84 4.91
C GLN A 328 -17.63 19.21 4.26
N ASN A 329 -18.15 19.37 3.04
CA ASN A 329 -18.10 20.62 2.30
C ASN A 329 -19.46 20.89 1.64
N GLY A 330 -20.26 21.79 2.24
CA GLY A 330 -21.50 22.29 1.64
C GLY A 330 -22.55 21.21 1.32
N GLY A 331 -22.57 20.11 2.08
CA GLY A 331 -23.48 18.96 1.85
C GLY A 331 -22.85 17.80 1.08
N ASN A 332 -21.63 17.95 0.55
CA ASN A 332 -20.83 16.83 0.05
C ASN A 332 -20.01 16.23 1.20
N MET A 333 -20.13 14.93 1.42
CA MET A 333 -19.41 14.20 2.46
C MET A 333 -18.41 13.23 1.82
N LYS A 334 -17.17 13.25 2.29
CA LYS A 334 -16.10 12.36 1.85
C LYS A 334 -15.57 11.56 3.03
N PHE A 335 -15.60 10.24 2.92
CA PHE A 335 -14.95 9.38 3.90
C PHE A 335 -13.43 9.56 3.85
N ILE A 336 -12.85 10.01 4.96
CA ILE A 336 -11.41 10.23 5.10
C ILE A 336 -10.75 8.99 5.67
N GLY A 337 -11.38 8.26 6.59
CA GLY A 337 -10.84 7.00 7.11
C GLY A 337 -11.31 6.71 8.53
N ILE A 338 -10.59 5.83 9.20
CA ILE A 338 -10.91 5.38 10.55
C ILE A 338 -9.78 5.75 11.49
N ILE A 339 -10.12 6.22 12.69
CA ILE A 339 -9.23 6.29 13.84
C ILE A 339 -9.80 5.42 14.96
N MET A 340 -8.95 4.78 15.76
CA MET A 340 -9.41 3.96 16.88
C MET A 340 -9.49 4.82 18.15
N SER A 341 -10.47 4.56 19.02
CA SER A 341 -10.67 5.35 20.24
C SER A 341 -9.47 5.31 21.20
N GLY A 342 -8.71 4.22 21.21
CA GLY A 342 -7.44 4.09 21.93
C GLY A 342 -6.32 4.94 21.33
N THR A 343 -6.23 5.06 20.00
CA THR A 343 -5.26 5.96 19.34
C THR A 343 -5.52 7.42 19.72
N ALA A 344 -6.78 7.85 19.81
CA ALA A 344 -7.13 9.19 20.25
C ALA A 344 -6.70 9.49 21.71
N ALA A 345 -6.68 8.46 22.56
CA ALA A 345 -6.19 8.58 23.94
C ALA A 345 -4.65 8.63 24.00
N GLU A 346 -3.96 7.86 23.16
CA GLU A 346 -2.50 7.82 23.07
C GLU A 346 -1.90 9.10 22.48
N ASP A 347 -2.53 9.67 21.45
CA ASP A 347 -2.11 10.93 20.81
C ASP A 347 -2.44 12.18 21.66
N GLY A 348 -3.01 11.98 22.86
CA GLY A 348 -3.32 13.03 23.83
C GLY A 348 -4.60 13.84 23.52
N SER A 349 -5.14 13.76 22.31
CA SER A 349 -6.47 14.29 21.97
C SER A 349 -7.01 13.70 20.67
N LEU A 350 -8.34 13.67 20.54
CA LEU A 350 -9.03 13.28 19.30
C LEU A 350 -8.58 14.12 18.11
N LYS A 351 -8.43 15.44 18.33
CA LYS A 351 -7.95 16.38 17.33
C LYS A 351 -6.55 16.04 16.79
N ALA A 352 -5.64 15.60 17.66
CA ALA A 352 -4.29 15.21 17.25
C ALA A 352 -4.31 13.96 16.37
N ALA A 353 -5.11 12.95 16.74
CA ALA A 353 -5.29 11.74 15.94
C ALA A 353 -5.90 12.04 14.56
N VAL A 354 -6.92 12.90 14.50
CA VAL A 354 -7.52 13.35 13.23
C VAL A 354 -6.50 14.09 12.37
N LYS A 355 -5.72 15.00 12.96
CA LYS A 355 -4.66 15.72 12.24
C LYS A 355 -3.62 14.75 11.67
N GLY A 356 -3.19 13.76 12.47
CA GLY A 356 -2.26 12.73 12.02
C GLY A 356 -2.81 11.84 10.90
N LEU A 357 -4.14 11.62 10.84
CA LEU A 357 -4.79 10.94 9.71
C LEU A 357 -4.79 11.82 8.45
N LEU A 358 -5.11 13.11 8.59
CA LEU A 358 -5.17 14.05 7.46
C LEU A 358 -3.80 14.27 6.82
N GLU A 359 -2.73 14.40 7.62
CA GLU A 359 -1.36 14.55 7.14
C GLU A 359 -0.85 13.31 6.37
N LYS A 360 -1.43 12.12 6.60
CA LYS A 360 -1.10 10.89 5.85
C LYS A 360 -1.82 10.79 4.50
N LYS A 361 -2.82 11.62 4.24
CA LYS A 361 -3.65 11.61 3.02
C LYS A 361 -3.40 12.78 2.07
N GLN A 362 -2.49 13.69 2.43
CA GLN A 362 -1.89 14.70 1.54
C GLN A 362 -0.58 14.17 0.99
#